data_AF-A0A6L6WDH4-F1
#
_entry.id   AF-A0A6L6WDH4-F1
#
_cell.length_a   1.000
_cell.length_b   1.000
_cell.length_c   1.000
_cell.angle_alpha   90.00
_cell.angle_beta   90.00
_cell.angle_gamma   90.00
#
_symmetry.space_group_name_H-M   'P 1'
#
loop_
_entity.id
_entity.type
_entity.pdbx_description
1 polymer ?
#
loop_
_entity_poly.entity_id
_entity_poly.type
_entity_poly.pdbx_seq_one_letter_code
_entity_poly.pdbx_strand_id
1 'polypeptide(L)'
;MMYSSCPPPKCGTTWMQTIVSLLFSGDPEVETELSVKMPWVDIRIREMSEVAERLEAMQHRRSMKSHTPMDGLPFDDQAQYICVFRHPLDAHFSYRKHVHNISMTWFDTWFPEDDAEGITIRRFLDGGAEGFDGDAMPLANILQHYKAVSALAERPNVSLFHYADMTTDLAGTFTRTCQICWAFPTPKQTWSNLFRPQRSTT
;
A
#
# COMPACT_ATOMS: atom_id res chain seq x y z
N MET A 1 -8.91 15.16 2.64
CA MET A 1 -8.59 14.13 1.65
C MET A 1 -7.41 13.36 2.20
N MET A 2 -7.69 12.12 2.56
CA MET A 2 -6.73 11.15 3.05
C MET A 2 -6.50 10.15 1.93
N TYR A 3 -5.28 10.08 1.43
CA TYR A 3 -4.87 9.08 0.45
C TYR A 3 -4.33 7.85 1.20
N SER A 4 -4.91 6.68 0.97
CA SER A 4 -4.36 5.42 1.47
C SER A 4 -4.00 4.52 0.29
N SER A 5 -2.73 4.16 0.19
CA SER A 5 -2.32 3.10 -0.74
C SER A 5 -2.41 1.75 -0.05
N CYS A 6 -3.13 0.78 -0.63
CA CYS A 6 -3.34 -0.57 -0.07
C CYS A 6 -2.83 -1.72 -1.01
N PRO A 7 -1.71 -1.56 -1.75
CA PRO A 7 -1.24 -2.63 -2.61
C PRO A 7 -0.56 -3.74 -1.80
N PRO A 8 -0.53 -4.99 -2.29
CA PRO A 8 0.47 -5.93 -1.82
C PRO A 8 1.89 -5.34 -2.06
N PRO A 9 2.90 -5.69 -1.25
CA PRO A 9 4.25 -5.15 -1.43
C PRO A 9 4.78 -5.37 -2.86
N LYS A 10 5.72 -4.53 -3.29
CA LYS A 10 6.45 -4.66 -4.58
C LYS A 10 5.58 -4.57 -5.86
N CYS A 11 4.35 -4.10 -5.73
CA CYS A 11 3.47 -3.81 -6.87
C CYS A 11 3.63 -2.39 -7.44
N GLY A 12 4.59 -1.59 -6.95
CA GLY A 12 4.79 -0.20 -7.41
C GLY A 12 4.32 0.87 -6.43
N THR A 13 4.12 0.52 -5.15
CA THR A 13 3.68 1.46 -4.10
C THR A 13 4.55 2.71 -4.03
N THR A 14 5.87 2.55 -3.99
CA THR A 14 6.82 3.67 -3.95
C THR A 14 6.66 4.59 -5.16
N TRP A 15 6.47 4.02 -6.35
CA TRP A 15 6.29 4.80 -7.57
C TRP A 15 5.00 5.62 -7.52
N MET A 16 3.89 5.01 -7.11
CA MET A 16 2.63 5.74 -6.94
C MET A 16 2.72 6.80 -5.85
N GLN A 17 3.38 6.51 -4.72
CA GLN A 17 3.65 7.50 -3.67
C GLN A 17 4.46 8.69 -4.20
N THR A 18 5.48 8.44 -5.04
CA THR A 18 6.24 9.50 -5.71
C THR A 18 5.35 10.34 -6.63
N ILE A 19 4.51 9.71 -7.47
CA ILE A 19 3.57 10.43 -8.35
C ILE A 19 2.66 11.33 -7.53
N VAL A 20 2.06 10.81 -6.45
CA VAL A 20 1.19 11.60 -5.56
C VAL A 20 1.95 12.74 -4.90
N SER A 21 3.20 12.51 -4.48
CA SER A 21 4.04 13.56 -3.88
C SER A 21 4.34 14.69 -4.85
N LEU A 22 4.68 14.36 -6.11
CA LEU A 22 4.95 15.34 -7.18
C LEU A 22 3.69 16.15 -7.51
N LEU A 23 2.55 15.48 -7.56
CA LEU A 23 1.26 16.13 -7.80
C LEU A 23 0.92 17.10 -6.65
N PHE A 24 1.10 16.68 -5.40
CA PHE A 24 0.79 17.54 -4.24
C PHE A 24 1.77 18.69 -4.07
N SER A 25 3.04 18.54 -4.46
CA SER A 25 4.00 19.64 -4.44
C SER A 25 3.82 20.62 -5.60
N GLY A 26 3.42 20.12 -6.78
CA GLY A 26 3.49 20.89 -8.03
C GLY A 26 4.93 21.17 -8.48
N ASP A 27 5.91 20.51 -7.86
CA ASP A 27 7.35 20.72 -8.06
C ASP A 27 8.01 19.40 -8.47
N PRO A 28 8.58 19.30 -9.69
CA PRO A 28 9.25 18.09 -10.16
C PRO A 28 10.55 17.77 -9.41
N GLU A 29 11.16 18.75 -8.75
CA GLU A 29 12.43 18.59 -8.01
C GLU A 29 12.20 18.34 -6.51
N VAL A 30 10.94 18.11 -6.09
CA VAL A 30 10.61 17.93 -4.68
C VAL A 30 11.34 16.72 -4.07
N GLU A 31 11.98 16.95 -2.93
CA GLU A 31 12.38 15.84 -2.07
C GLU A 31 11.13 15.18 -1.49
N THR A 32 10.84 13.98 -1.97
CA THR A 32 9.57 13.30 -1.66
C THR A 32 9.49 12.82 -0.21
N GLU A 33 10.62 12.56 0.45
CA GLU A 33 10.73 12.04 1.82
C GLU A 33 9.57 11.09 2.18
N LEU A 34 9.36 10.03 1.40
CA LEU A 34 8.09 9.29 1.41
C LEU A 34 7.71 8.71 2.78
N SER A 35 8.68 8.25 3.57
CA SER A 35 8.44 7.76 4.93
C SER A 35 8.01 8.87 5.91
N VAL A 36 8.26 10.12 5.54
CA VAL A 36 7.92 11.33 6.30
C VAL A 36 6.57 11.87 5.88
N LYS A 37 6.38 12.08 4.58
CA LYS A 37 5.18 12.71 4.00
C LYS A 37 4.04 11.71 3.74
N MET A 38 4.35 10.42 3.71
CA MET A 38 3.39 9.32 3.51
C MET A 38 3.66 8.17 4.49
N PRO A 39 3.39 8.36 5.80
CA PRO A 39 3.72 7.37 6.81
C PRO A 39 3.04 6.03 6.50
N TRP A 40 3.76 4.96 6.80
CA TRP A 40 3.25 3.59 6.71
C TRP A 40 2.51 3.26 8.02
N VAL A 41 1.19 3.11 7.97
CA VAL A 41 0.34 3.10 9.18
C VAL A 41 0.20 1.74 9.87
N ASP A 42 0.43 0.66 9.15
CA ASP A 42 0.37 -0.73 9.62
C ASP A 42 1.74 -1.32 9.95
N ILE A 43 2.82 -0.54 9.80
CA ILE A 43 4.15 -1.00 10.20
C ILE A 43 4.23 -1.11 11.73
N ARG A 44 4.37 -2.33 12.24
CA ARG A 44 4.45 -2.60 13.70
C ARG A 44 5.79 -2.20 14.34
N ILE A 45 6.66 -1.53 13.60
CA ILE A 45 7.97 -1.04 14.09
C ILE A 45 7.82 0.30 14.82
N ARG A 46 6.77 1.08 14.53
CA ARG A 46 6.51 2.38 15.15
C ARG A 46 5.28 2.33 16.02
N GLU A 47 5.29 3.11 17.10
CA GLU A 47 4.12 3.24 17.96
C GLU A 47 3.00 3.96 17.21
N MET A 48 1.78 3.41 17.30
CA MET A 48 0.62 3.94 16.57
C MET A 48 0.29 5.39 16.96
N SER A 49 0.54 5.77 18.21
CA SER A 49 0.36 7.15 18.70
C SER A 49 1.27 8.14 17.98
N GLU A 50 2.55 7.78 17.76
CA GLU A 50 3.50 8.63 17.02
C GLU A 50 3.04 8.85 15.58
N VAL A 51 2.56 7.79 14.92
CA VAL A 51 2.05 7.88 13.54
C VAL A 51 0.78 8.75 13.49
N ALA A 52 -0.12 8.62 14.45
CA ALA A 52 -1.34 9.42 14.53
C ALA A 52 -1.06 10.90 14.80
N GLU A 53 -0.18 11.23 15.76
CA GLU A 53 0.23 12.60 16.07
C GLU A 53 0.86 13.27 14.84
N ARG A 54 1.72 12.54 14.13
CA ARG A 54 2.33 13.02 12.89
C ARG A 54 1.29 13.34 11.83
N LEU A 55 0.31 12.46 11.63
CA LEU A 55 -0.77 12.66 10.67
C LEU A 55 -1.65 13.85 11.05
N GLU A 56 -1.89 14.09 12.34
CA GLU A 56 -2.66 15.26 12.79
C GLU A 56 -1.89 16.57 12.68
N ALA A 57 -0.56 16.54 12.80
CA ALA A 57 0.28 17.73 12.62
C ALA A 57 0.36 18.21 11.16
N MET A 58 0.05 17.35 10.18
CA MET A 58 0.12 17.69 8.75
C MET A 58 -0.90 18.77 8.37
N GLN A 59 -0.39 19.93 7.93
CA GLN A 59 -1.20 21.08 7.48
C GLN A 59 -1.61 21.02 5.99
N HIS A 60 -0.99 20.12 5.21
CA HIS A 60 -1.26 19.92 3.79
C HIS A 60 -2.22 18.74 3.55
N ARG A 61 -2.58 18.46 2.28
CA ARG A 61 -3.33 17.24 1.93
C ARG A 61 -2.57 16.01 2.44
N ARG A 62 -3.28 15.12 3.14
CA ARG A 62 -2.67 14.00 3.86
C ARG A 62 -2.65 12.76 2.98
N SER A 63 -1.54 12.04 3.04
CA SER A 63 -1.31 10.80 2.32
C SER A 63 -0.61 9.80 3.22
N MET A 64 -0.92 8.53 3.08
CA MET A 64 -0.35 7.44 3.85
C MET A 64 -0.27 6.16 3.03
N LYS A 65 0.51 5.21 3.55
CA LYS A 65 0.73 3.90 2.95
C LYS A 65 0.19 2.82 3.88
N SER A 66 -0.42 1.80 3.29
CA SER A 66 -0.73 0.55 3.94
C SER A 66 -0.47 -0.70 3.10
N HIS A 67 -0.13 -1.80 3.76
CA HIS A 67 -0.16 -3.16 3.21
C HIS A 67 -1.24 -4.03 3.88
N THR A 68 -2.11 -3.47 4.71
CA THR A 68 -3.32 -4.17 5.18
C THR A 68 -4.32 -4.24 4.03
N PRO A 69 -4.88 -5.42 3.68
CA PRO A 69 -5.96 -5.54 2.71
C PRO A 69 -7.17 -4.63 3.02
N MET A 70 -7.97 -4.28 1.99
CA MET A 70 -9.10 -3.33 2.14
C MET A 70 -10.19 -3.81 3.11
N ASP A 71 -10.36 -5.12 3.29
CA ASP A 71 -11.29 -5.72 4.26
C ASP A 71 -10.79 -5.62 5.72
N GLY A 72 -9.53 -5.20 5.92
CA GLY A 72 -8.94 -4.88 7.23
C GLY A 72 -8.74 -3.39 7.49
N LEU A 73 -9.08 -2.51 6.53
CA LEU A 73 -8.95 -1.06 6.68
C LEU A 73 -10.30 -0.39 7.00
N PRO A 74 -10.33 0.64 7.85
CA PRO A 74 -11.53 1.46 8.02
C PRO A 74 -11.84 2.17 6.70
N PHE A 75 -13.08 1.98 6.22
CA PHE A 75 -13.57 2.61 5.00
C PHE A 75 -14.19 3.99 5.30
N ASP A 76 -13.79 5.01 4.55
CA ASP A 76 -14.26 6.39 4.66
C ASP A 76 -14.54 6.96 3.26
N ASP A 77 -15.78 7.40 3.03
CA ASP A 77 -16.21 8.00 1.76
C ASP A 77 -15.50 9.34 1.44
N GLN A 78 -14.83 9.94 2.43
CA GLN A 78 -14.03 11.18 2.29
C GLN A 78 -12.54 10.92 2.00
N ALA A 79 -12.10 9.66 2.03
CA ALA A 79 -10.76 9.23 1.68
C ALA A 79 -10.71 8.73 0.23
N GLN A 80 -9.53 8.81 -0.40
CA GLN A 80 -9.26 8.15 -1.68
C GLN A 80 -8.34 6.96 -1.45
N TYR A 81 -8.74 5.81 -1.99
CA TYR A 81 -8.00 4.56 -1.91
C TYR A 81 -7.41 4.24 -3.27
N ILE A 82 -6.08 4.25 -3.38
CA ILE A 82 -5.38 3.90 -4.62
C ILE A 82 -4.66 2.58 -4.43
N CYS A 83 -5.08 1.56 -5.17
CA CYS A 83 -4.53 0.22 -5.09
C CYS A 83 -3.77 -0.09 -6.36
N VAL A 84 -2.50 -0.47 -6.23
CA VAL A 84 -1.65 -0.83 -7.36
C VAL A 84 -1.38 -2.33 -7.33
N PHE A 85 -1.72 -3.02 -8.40
CA PHE A 85 -1.45 -4.45 -8.55
C PHE A 85 -0.39 -4.71 -9.60
N ARG A 86 0.29 -5.83 -9.45
CA ARG A 86 1.26 -6.34 -10.41
C ARG A 86 1.00 -7.83 -10.57
N HIS A 87 1.37 -8.38 -11.72
CA HIS A 87 1.31 -9.83 -11.93
C HIS A 87 1.97 -10.55 -10.74
N PRO A 88 1.30 -11.53 -10.09
CA PRO A 88 1.77 -12.11 -8.83
C PRO A 88 3.20 -12.68 -8.89
N LEU A 89 3.56 -13.32 -10.01
CA LEU A 89 4.93 -13.83 -10.21
C LEU A 89 5.98 -12.72 -10.24
N ASP A 90 5.68 -11.59 -10.89
CA ASP A 90 6.63 -10.48 -10.96
C ASP A 90 6.79 -9.79 -9.61
N ALA A 91 5.69 -9.67 -8.85
CA ALA A 91 5.72 -9.18 -7.48
C ALA A 91 6.57 -10.11 -6.59
N HIS A 92 6.38 -11.43 -6.70
CA HIS A 92 7.16 -12.43 -5.97
C HIS A 92 8.66 -12.34 -6.25
N PHE A 93 9.08 -12.33 -7.52
CA PHE A 93 10.50 -12.18 -7.86
C PHE A 93 11.08 -10.84 -7.41
N SER A 94 10.29 -9.77 -7.47
CA SER A 94 10.70 -8.48 -6.95
C SER A 94 10.84 -8.47 -5.42
N TYR A 95 10.01 -9.23 -4.70
CA TYR A 95 10.10 -9.37 -3.25
C TYR A 95 11.31 -10.22 -2.85
N ARG A 96 11.55 -11.35 -3.53
CA ARG A 96 12.76 -12.16 -3.33
C ARG A 96 14.04 -11.31 -3.44
N LYS A 97 14.17 -10.52 -4.51
CA LYS A 97 15.30 -9.59 -4.68
C LYS A 97 15.37 -8.54 -3.58
N HIS A 98 14.22 -8.05 -3.10
CA HIS A 98 14.17 -7.11 -2.00
C HIS A 98 14.68 -7.72 -0.70
N VAL A 99 14.28 -8.96 -0.39
CA VAL A 99 14.74 -9.70 0.78
C VAL A 99 16.25 -9.92 0.75
N HIS A 100 16.82 -10.34 -0.39
CA HIS A 100 18.28 -10.49 -0.48
C HIS A 100 19.05 -9.15 -0.36
N ASN A 101 18.39 -8.02 -0.59
CA ASN A 101 18.99 -6.69 -0.44
C ASN A 101 18.81 -6.07 0.95
N ILE A 102 17.88 -6.57 1.77
CA ILE A 102 17.70 -6.13 3.16
C ILE A 102 18.38 -7.16 4.05
N SER A 103 19.37 -6.74 4.85
CA SER A 103 20.11 -7.64 5.76
C SER A 103 19.26 -8.05 6.97
N MET A 104 18.08 -8.62 6.72
CA MET A 104 17.12 -9.07 7.73
C MET A 104 16.92 -10.58 7.62
N THR A 105 17.33 -11.30 8.66
CA THR A 105 17.26 -12.77 8.72
C THR A 105 15.86 -13.32 8.95
N TRP A 106 14.87 -12.46 9.25
CA TRP A 106 13.48 -12.87 9.48
C TRP A 106 12.89 -13.62 8.27
N PHE A 107 13.31 -13.26 7.05
CA PHE A 107 12.78 -13.85 5.84
C PHE A 107 13.54 -15.07 5.32
N ASP A 108 14.64 -15.49 5.97
CA ASP A 108 15.50 -16.58 5.47
C ASP A 108 14.75 -17.90 5.32
N THR A 109 13.76 -18.14 6.17
CA THR A 109 12.92 -19.34 6.06
C THR A 109 12.05 -19.32 4.79
N TRP A 110 11.65 -18.14 4.33
CA TRP A 110 10.82 -17.93 3.15
C TRP A 110 11.63 -17.74 1.86
N PHE A 111 12.82 -17.15 1.98
CA PHE A 111 13.70 -16.78 0.88
C PHE A 111 15.14 -17.14 1.24
N PRO A 112 15.48 -18.45 1.33
CA PRO A 112 16.83 -18.88 1.64
C PRO A 112 17.82 -18.39 0.57
N GLU A 113 19.06 -18.10 0.98
CA GLU A 113 20.14 -17.69 0.06
C GLU A 113 20.45 -18.79 -0.96
N ASP A 114 20.56 -20.03 -0.49
CA ASP A 114 20.62 -21.23 -1.33
C ASP A 114 19.23 -21.91 -1.35
N ASP A 115 18.57 -21.85 -2.49
CA ASP A 115 17.20 -22.35 -2.71
C ASP A 115 17.19 -23.59 -3.61
N ALA A 116 18.16 -24.49 -3.44
CA ALA A 116 18.30 -25.72 -4.23
C ALA A 116 17.04 -26.62 -4.20
N GLU A 117 16.29 -26.58 -3.10
CA GLU A 117 15.06 -27.37 -2.89
C GLU A 117 13.78 -26.67 -3.42
N GLY A 118 13.89 -25.44 -3.94
CA GLY A 118 12.73 -24.68 -4.43
C GLY A 118 11.73 -24.29 -3.33
N ILE A 119 12.22 -24.07 -2.12
CA ILE A 119 11.43 -23.64 -0.96
C ILE A 119 10.71 -22.33 -1.26
N THR A 120 11.40 -21.37 -1.89
CA THR A 120 10.84 -20.03 -2.15
C THR A 120 9.57 -20.10 -2.98
N ILE A 121 9.59 -20.84 -4.09
CA ILE A 121 8.42 -20.96 -4.98
C ILE A 121 7.34 -21.84 -4.34
N ARG A 122 7.72 -22.87 -3.56
CA ARG A 122 6.75 -23.72 -2.86
C ARG A 122 5.96 -22.93 -1.82
N ARG A 123 6.64 -22.12 -1.01
CA ARG A 123 6.00 -21.24 -0.02
C ARG A 123 5.16 -20.15 -0.68
N PHE A 124 5.58 -19.63 -1.83
CA PHE A 124 4.75 -18.72 -2.61
C PHE A 124 3.42 -19.36 -3.03
N LEU A 125 3.43 -20.62 -3.48
CA LEU A 125 2.23 -21.30 -3.96
C LEU A 125 1.34 -21.84 -2.82
N ASP A 126 1.95 -22.41 -1.79
CA ASP A 126 1.25 -23.13 -0.71
C ASP A 126 0.93 -22.25 0.50
N GLY A 127 1.55 -21.08 0.64
CA GLY A 127 1.36 -20.20 1.79
C GLY A 127 -0.06 -19.63 1.88
N GLY A 128 -0.53 -19.44 3.11
CA GLY A 128 -1.86 -18.93 3.40
C GLY A 128 -1.98 -17.41 3.27
N ALA A 129 -3.22 -16.89 3.30
CA ALA A 129 -3.46 -15.45 3.23
C ALA A 129 -3.44 -14.75 4.62
N GLU A 130 -3.25 -15.53 5.69
CA GLU A 130 -3.47 -15.11 7.08
C GLU A 130 -2.43 -14.13 7.64
N GLY A 131 -1.39 -13.80 6.86
CA GLY A 131 -0.49 -12.68 7.15
C GLY A 131 0.47 -12.90 8.33
N PHE A 132 0.52 -14.11 8.91
CA PHE A 132 1.51 -14.47 9.95
C PHE A 132 2.95 -14.54 9.43
N ASP A 133 3.13 -14.41 8.12
CA ASP A 133 4.40 -14.59 7.42
C ASP A 133 5.19 -13.28 7.26
N GLY A 134 4.87 -12.25 8.05
CA GLY A 134 5.61 -10.98 8.05
C GLY A 134 5.62 -10.28 6.69
N ASP A 135 4.53 -10.32 5.94
CA ASP A 135 4.44 -9.84 4.55
C ASP A 135 5.29 -10.62 3.53
N ALA A 136 5.63 -11.89 3.76
CA ALA A 136 6.38 -12.72 2.80
C ALA A 136 5.65 -13.02 1.46
N MET A 137 4.45 -12.47 1.28
CA MET A 137 3.69 -12.44 0.03
C MET A 137 3.44 -13.80 -0.65
N PRO A 138 2.83 -14.79 0.02
CA PRO A 138 2.28 -15.94 -0.69
C PRO A 138 1.20 -15.51 -1.69
N LEU A 139 0.98 -16.33 -2.73
CA LEU A 139 0.00 -16.06 -3.78
C LEU A 139 -1.40 -15.83 -3.20
N ALA A 140 -1.79 -16.62 -2.21
CA ALA A 140 -3.08 -16.47 -1.53
C ALA A 140 -3.28 -15.07 -0.92
N ASN A 141 -2.22 -14.49 -0.33
CA ASN A 141 -2.25 -13.13 0.21
C ASN A 141 -2.44 -12.09 -0.90
N ILE A 142 -1.66 -12.16 -2.00
CA ILE A 142 -1.82 -11.25 -3.15
C ILE A 142 -3.26 -11.32 -3.71
N LEU A 143 -3.81 -12.52 -3.81
CA LEU A 143 -5.17 -12.74 -4.28
C LEU A 143 -6.22 -12.22 -3.29
N GLN A 144 -5.98 -12.30 -1.97
CA GLN A 144 -6.86 -11.70 -0.97
C GLN A 144 -6.91 -10.18 -1.13
N HIS A 145 -5.76 -9.51 -1.24
CA HIS A 145 -5.70 -8.07 -1.54
C HIS A 145 -6.53 -7.72 -2.78
N TYR A 146 -6.35 -8.49 -3.85
CA TYR A 146 -7.07 -8.25 -5.11
C TYR A 146 -8.58 -8.45 -4.94
N LYS A 147 -9.02 -9.52 -4.28
CA LYS A 147 -10.43 -9.80 -4.00
C LYS A 147 -11.07 -8.71 -3.15
N ALA A 148 -10.41 -8.29 -2.07
CA ALA A 148 -10.89 -7.27 -1.15
C ALA A 148 -11.10 -5.92 -1.86
N VAL A 149 -10.13 -5.51 -2.69
CA VAL A 149 -10.25 -4.28 -3.48
C VAL A 149 -11.30 -4.41 -4.59
N SER A 150 -11.36 -5.56 -5.28
CA SER A 150 -12.32 -5.80 -6.36
C SER A 150 -13.76 -5.72 -5.89
N ALA A 151 -14.04 -6.17 -4.66
CA ALA A 151 -15.35 -6.04 -4.03
C ALA A 151 -15.80 -4.57 -3.84
N LEU A 152 -14.85 -3.64 -3.90
CA LEU A 152 -15.07 -2.20 -3.74
C LEU A 152 -14.80 -1.41 -5.04
N ALA A 153 -14.56 -2.09 -6.17
CA ALA A 153 -14.12 -1.44 -7.41
C ALA A 153 -15.14 -0.43 -7.99
N GLU A 154 -16.43 -0.63 -7.70
CA GLU A 154 -17.50 0.29 -8.12
C GLU A 154 -17.63 1.53 -7.21
N ARG A 155 -16.88 1.60 -6.10
CA ARG A 155 -16.91 2.77 -5.21
C ARG A 155 -16.18 3.94 -5.89
N PRO A 156 -16.76 5.15 -5.87
CA PRO A 156 -16.21 6.31 -6.59
C PRO A 156 -14.87 6.80 -6.02
N ASN A 157 -14.49 6.34 -4.83
CA ASN A 157 -13.27 6.71 -4.13
C ASN A 157 -12.25 5.56 -4.02
N VAL A 158 -12.44 4.47 -4.77
CA VAL A 158 -11.51 3.33 -4.87
C VAL A 158 -11.01 3.24 -6.30
N SER A 159 -9.69 3.21 -6.48
CA SER A 159 -9.07 3.21 -7.81
C SER A 159 -8.01 2.13 -7.93
N LEU A 160 -8.16 1.27 -8.93
CA LEU A 160 -7.23 0.19 -9.24
C LEU A 160 -6.29 0.60 -10.39
N PHE A 161 -5.00 0.37 -10.19
CA PHE A 161 -3.95 0.50 -11.18
C PHE A 161 -3.24 -0.84 -11.35
N HIS A 162 -2.74 -1.09 -12.56
CA HIS A 162 -1.86 -2.21 -12.83
C HIS A 162 -0.46 -1.70 -13.21
N TYR A 163 0.58 -2.29 -12.63
CA TYR A 163 1.98 -1.85 -12.80
C TYR A 163 2.43 -1.85 -14.27
N ALA A 164 1.98 -2.83 -15.06
CA ALA A 164 2.29 -2.89 -16.48
C ALA A 164 1.67 -1.72 -17.26
N ASP A 165 0.46 -1.29 -16.89
CA ASP A 165 -0.21 -0.15 -17.53
C ASP A 165 0.51 1.14 -17.16
N MET A 166 0.95 1.27 -15.91
CA MET A 166 1.75 2.43 -15.46
C MET A 166 3.08 2.55 -16.22
N THR A 167 3.69 1.41 -16.54
CA THR A 167 4.94 1.34 -17.31
C THR A 167 4.72 1.67 -18.78
N THR A 168 3.57 1.27 -19.33
CA THR A 168 3.23 1.49 -20.73
C THR A 168 2.77 2.93 -21.00
N ASP A 169 2.00 3.51 -20.07
CA ASP A 169 1.45 4.86 -20.19
C ASP A 169 1.60 5.63 -18.87
N LEU A 170 2.79 6.19 -18.67
CA LEU A 170 3.09 7.01 -17.51
C LEU A 170 2.30 8.33 -17.52
N ALA A 171 2.13 8.96 -18.68
CA ALA A 171 1.41 10.22 -18.80
C ALA A 171 -0.06 10.07 -18.42
N GLY A 172 -0.73 9.05 -18.96
CA GLY A 172 -2.11 8.70 -18.59
C GLY A 172 -2.23 8.31 -17.12
N THR A 173 -1.23 7.62 -16.56
CA THR A 173 -1.17 7.34 -15.12
C THR A 173 -1.14 8.63 -14.29
N PHE A 174 -0.29 9.59 -14.64
CA PHE A 174 -0.25 10.91 -13.97
C PHE A 174 -1.60 11.65 -14.09
N THR A 175 -2.19 11.69 -15.29
CA THR A 175 -3.49 12.35 -15.51
C THR A 175 -4.59 11.71 -14.68
N ARG A 176 -4.68 10.37 -14.67
CA ARG A 176 -5.68 9.64 -13.89
C ARG A 176 -5.48 9.85 -12.39
N THR A 177 -4.25 9.75 -11.89
CA THR A 177 -3.94 10.01 -10.48
C THR A 177 -4.28 11.43 -10.08
N CYS A 178 -4.00 12.43 -10.94
CA CYS A 178 -4.40 13.81 -10.71
C CYS A 178 -5.93 13.97 -10.63
N GLN A 179 -6.69 13.36 -11.54
CA GLN A 179 -8.16 13.41 -11.46
C GLN A 179 -8.69 12.84 -10.14
N ILE A 180 -8.19 11.68 -9.72
CA ILE A 180 -8.54 11.05 -8.43
C ILE A 180 -8.16 11.97 -7.26
N CYS A 181 -6.94 12.52 -7.29
CA CYS A 181 -6.38 13.36 -6.24
C CYS A 181 -7.14 14.69 -6.01
N TRP A 182 -7.92 15.14 -6.99
CA TRP A 182 -8.68 16.39 -6.93
C TRP A 182 -10.20 16.22 -7.12
N ALA A 183 -10.71 14.99 -7.20
CA ALA A 183 -12.14 14.71 -7.34
C ALA A 183 -12.99 15.16 -6.15
N PHE A 184 -12.39 15.34 -4.96
CA PHE A 184 -13.11 15.74 -3.73
C PHE A 184 -12.51 16.99 -3.06
N PRO A 185 -13.35 17.91 -2.55
CA PRO A 185 -12.89 19.06 -1.76
C PRO A 185 -12.30 18.62 -0.41
N THR A 186 -11.35 19.39 0.12
CA THR A 186 -10.62 19.07 1.36
C THR A 186 -11.55 19.16 2.60
N PRO A 187 -11.87 18.06 3.31
CA PRO A 187 -12.65 18.14 4.53
C PRO A 187 -11.77 18.60 5.71
N LYS A 188 -12.34 19.40 6.61
CA LYS A 188 -11.80 19.69 7.95
C LYS A 188 -12.24 18.58 8.90
N GLN A 189 -11.39 17.60 9.23
CA GLN A 189 -11.73 16.54 10.21
C GLN A 189 -10.53 16.15 11.07
N THR A 190 -10.84 15.82 12.33
CA THR A 190 -9.97 15.32 13.41
C THR A 190 -10.17 13.80 13.58
N TRP A 191 -9.08 13.04 13.68
CA TRP A 191 -8.96 11.60 13.43
C TRP A 191 -8.95 10.71 14.68
N SER A 192 -9.32 11.24 15.85
CA SER A 192 -9.45 10.46 17.10
C SER A 192 -10.53 9.35 17.07
N ASN A 193 -11.27 9.23 15.95
CA ASN A 193 -12.32 8.22 15.76
C ASN A 193 -11.93 7.06 14.83
N LEU A 194 -10.88 7.18 14.00
CA LEU A 194 -10.54 6.12 13.03
C LEU A 194 -9.77 4.95 13.63
N PHE A 195 -9.01 5.21 14.69
CA PHE A 195 -8.24 4.21 15.43
C PHE A 195 -9.00 3.65 16.63
N ARG A 196 -10.30 3.97 16.78
CA ARG A 196 -11.13 3.33 17.80
C ARG A 196 -11.51 1.94 17.31
N PRO A 197 -11.34 0.88 18.13
CA PRO A 197 -11.83 -0.43 17.77
C PRO A 197 -13.34 -0.34 17.53
N GLN A 198 -13.78 -0.76 16.34
CA GLN A 198 -15.21 -0.93 16.07
C GLN A 198 -15.71 -2.03 17.02
N ARG A 199 -16.56 -1.66 17.98
CA ARG A 199 -17.27 -2.65 18.78
C ARG A 199 -18.16 -3.44 17.84
N SER A 200 -17.92 -4.75 17.72
CA SER A 200 -18.89 -5.65 17.09
C SER A 200 -20.19 -5.53 17.88
N THR A 201 -21.25 -5.09 17.22
CA THR A 201 -22.61 -5.21 17.74
C THR A 201 -23.06 -6.63 17.46
N THR A 202 -22.87 -7.50 18.44
CA THR A 202 -23.57 -8.78 18.63
C THR A 202 -23.80 -8.94 20.12
#